data_AF-A0A1M3DYK7-F1
#
_entry.id   AF-A0A1M3DYK7-F1
#
_cell.length_a   1.000
_cell.length_b   1.000
_cell.length_c   1.000
_cell.angle_alpha   90.00
_cell.angle_beta   90.00
_cell.angle_gamma   90.00
#
_symmetry.space_group_name_H-M   'P 1'
#
loop_
_entity.id
_entity.type
_entity.pdbx_description
1 polymer ?
#
loop_
_entity_poly.entity_id
_entity_poly.type
_entity_poly.pdbx_seq_one_letter_code
_entity_poly.pdbx_strand_id
1 'polypeptide(L)'
;MSLFKHSHYFFFIIFSIFPSILFSQNYPEPNFSKKFNQKLNEKFDTKYFTYEKQFELGKQLLKLSHSDAEFARSYGNMGYAKYQLLKYSEAIPLMEKAKQYAQKSNYVLFLFGMNITLKDAYKKIGFHKKSDECWEEAQNIAKKYNDDKLLFSVYNVFATDFENVGKYDDAITYHKKNLELIKDDQKNILTAASINSSIAYDYLKGNQIEQAKSYLIKATPIIENKENTHKIQELEIYYLAKALFAYQKHDKNEAKNYFKLGLDEAKRRNDKEKFVLITEELLKTDINFSNSKLIFETYIDSQNTKAGEIGKVVGKDEYHKTELIKRSKSYISSLLISIFIIAVLSSILIYFYKRKNQRLKEKIDQIVADFNNKHITNAQSIQNNSTFIDNKPTEIRKTISISTETEQYLLQKIEQFEKGNDFTEKSFTMAKMAALMDSNAMHINYVLQKYRGKTFTDYINELKINYIVRLLINNPQYLNYKISYLSDIAGFSNHSRFTQIFKKELGVSPSEFISGLEAKNTTNS
;
A
#
# COMPACT_ATOMS: atom_id res chain seq x y z
N MET A 1 -5.67 -19.67 54.01
CA MET A 1 -6.23 -19.16 52.74
C MET A 1 -5.05 -18.85 51.82
N SER A 2 -4.50 -19.87 51.16
CA SER A 2 -3.24 -19.81 50.39
C SER A 2 -3.52 -19.36 48.94
N LEU A 3 -2.80 -18.33 48.50
CA LEU A 3 -3.07 -17.54 47.30
C LEU A 3 -1.96 -17.62 46.23
N PHE A 4 -1.24 -18.73 46.14
CA PHE A 4 -0.12 -18.86 45.21
C PHE A 4 -0.32 -20.03 44.27
N LYS A 5 -1.02 -19.80 43.15
CA LYS A 5 -1.17 -20.77 42.05
C LYS A 5 -0.14 -20.49 40.94
N HIS A 6 0.60 -21.50 40.48
CA HIS A 6 1.60 -21.39 39.40
C HIS A 6 1.04 -20.79 38.09
N SER A 7 1.95 -20.30 37.25
CA SER A 7 1.81 -19.57 35.97
C SER A 7 0.53 -19.83 35.13
N HIS A 8 0.03 -21.06 35.04
CA HIS A 8 -1.20 -21.42 34.28
C HIS A 8 -2.50 -21.34 35.10
N TYR A 9 -2.41 -21.13 36.41
CA TYR A 9 -3.52 -20.78 37.30
C TYR A 9 -3.37 -19.40 37.92
N PHE A 10 -2.18 -18.78 37.88
CA PHE A 10 -2.01 -17.35 38.19
C PHE A 10 -2.90 -16.51 37.26
N PHE A 11 -2.98 -16.92 35.98
CA PHE A 11 -3.96 -16.38 35.03
C PHE A 11 -5.41 -16.64 35.44
N PHE A 12 -5.77 -17.86 35.80
CA PHE A 12 -7.15 -18.17 36.20
C PHE A 12 -7.60 -17.41 37.44
N ILE A 13 -6.69 -17.14 38.37
CA ILE A 13 -6.95 -16.36 39.57
C ILE A 13 -6.97 -14.86 39.27
N ILE A 14 -6.09 -14.37 38.39
CA ILE A 14 -6.23 -13.03 37.83
C ILE A 14 -7.63 -12.94 37.24
N PHE A 15 -8.12 -13.94 36.48
CA PHE A 15 -9.36 -13.93 35.68
C PHE A 15 -10.70 -14.23 36.38
N SER A 16 -10.72 -14.99 37.48
CA SER A 16 -11.99 -15.56 37.98
C SER A 16 -12.33 -15.29 39.45
N ILE A 17 -11.38 -14.99 40.36
CA ILE A 17 -11.67 -14.95 41.81
C ILE A 17 -10.73 -14.03 42.63
N PHE A 18 -10.64 -12.74 42.31
CA PHE A 18 -10.03 -11.80 43.27
C PHE A 18 -10.98 -10.66 43.67
N PRO A 19 -11.59 -10.75 44.88
CA PRO A 19 -12.13 -9.58 45.55
C PRO A 19 -10.98 -8.63 45.89
N SER A 20 -11.22 -7.35 45.63
CA SER A 20 -10.41 -6.15 45.73
C SER A 20 -9.83 -5.81 47.12
N ILE A 21 -9.59 -6.77 48.03
CA ILE A 21 -9.40 -6.46 49.46
C ILE A 21 -8.00 -6.83 50.02
N LEU A 22 -7.10 -7.47 49.24
CA LEU A 22 -5.75 -7.82 49.75
C LEU A 22 -4.56 -7.45 48.83
N PHE A 23 -4.78 -6.70 47.75
CA PHE A 23 -3.73 -6.34 46.76
C PHE A 23 -3.36 -4.85 46.73
N SER A 24 -3.96 -4.03 47.59
CA SER A 24 -4.02 -2.57 47.39
C SER A 24 -2.76 -1.78 47.72
N GLN A 25 -1.62 -2.40 48.05
CA GLN A 25 -0.44 -1.64 48.50
C GLN A 25 0.65 -1.41 47.43
N ASN A 26 0.78 -2.26 46.40
CA ASN A 26 1.93 -2.18 45.48
C ASN A 26 1.59 -1.78 44.02
N TYR A 27 0.32 -1.83 43.61
CA TYR A 27 -0.07 -1.57 42.21
C TYR A 27 -1.37 -0.76 42.11
N PRO A 28 -1.49 0.14 41.11
CA PRO A 28 -2.78 0.73 40.77
C PRO A 28 -3.69 -0.37 40.19
N GLU A 29 -4.76 -0.69 40.91
CA GLU A 29 -5.82 -1.58 40.42
C GLU A 29 -6.96 -0.75 39.82
N PRO A 30 -7.42 -1.07 38.60
CA PRO A 30 -8.50 -0.33 37.97
C PRO A 30 -9.85 -0.65 38.62
N ASN A 31 -10.72 0.37 38.69
CA ASN A 31 -12.09 0.19 39.15
C ASN A 31 -12.99 -0.38 38.04
N PHE A 32 -13.70 -1.46 38.34
CA PHE A 32 -14.74 -2.02 37.47
C PHE A 32 -16.13 -1.55 37.90
N SER A 33 -17.03 -1.38 36.95
CA SER A 33 -18.44 -1.08 37.21
C SER A 33 -19.09 -2.21 38.01
N LYS A 34 -20.08 -1.87 38.84
CA LYS A 34 -20.79 -2.85 39.68
C LYS A 34 -21.38 -4.00 38.86
N LYS A 35 -21.97 -3.70 37.69
CA LYS A 35 -22.57 -4.68 36.78
C LYS A 35 -21.52 -5.61 36.17
N PHE A 36 -20.38 -5.06 35.76
CA PHE A 36 -19.24 -5.85 35.27
C PHE A 36 -18.70 -6.78 36.36
N ASN A 37 -18.47 -6.25 37.56
CA ASN A 37 -18.02 -7.02 38.72
C ASN A 37 -18.99 -8.15 39.10
N GLN A 38 -20.29 -7.87 39.11
CA GLN A 38 -21.31 -8.89 39.40
C GLN A 38 -21.25 -10.03 38.39
N LYS A 39 -21.08 -9.70 37.10
CA LYS A 39 -20.99 -10.70 36.04
C LYS A 39 -19.68 -11.49 36.07
N LEU A 40 -18.56 -10.81 36.33
CA LEU A 40 -17.23 -11.42 36.41
C LEU A 40 -17.15 -12.44 37.55
N ASN A 41 -17.80 -12.14 38.68
CA ASN A 41 -17.80 -12.98 39.87
C ASN A 41 -18.97 -13.97 39.92
N GLU A 42 -19.74 -14.11 38.84
CA GLU A 42 -20.80 -15.10 38.75
C GLU A 42 -20.18 -16.51 38.85
N LYS A 43 -20.48 -17.23 39.94
CA LYS A 43 -19.88 -18.53 40.21
C LYS A 43 -20.32 -19.53 39.14
N PHE A 44 -19.36 -20.07 38.41
CA PHE A 44 -19.56 -21.33 37.71
C PHE A 44 -19.48 -22.46 38.73
N ASP A 45 -20.37 -23.44 38.63
CA ASP A 45 -20.14 -24.72 39.28
C ASP A 45 -18.81 -25.28 38.75
N THR A 46 -17.82 -25.38 39.63
CA THR A 46 -16.45 -25.81 39.31
C THR A 46 -16.42 -27.20 38.69
N LYS A 47 -17.46 -28.01 38.89
CA LYS A 47 -17.62 -29.33 38.24
C LYS A 47 -17.88 -29.23 36.74
N TYR A 48 -18.41 -28.10 36.26
CA TYR A 48 -18.81 -27.89 34.87
C TYR A 48 -18.09 -26.72 34.19
N PHE A 49 -17.00 -26.22 34.78
CA PHE A 49 -16.21 -25.17 34.16
C PHE A 49 -15.49 -25.71 32.92
N THR A 50 -15.64 -25.04 31.79
CA THR A 50 -14.88 -25.32 30.56
C THR A 50 -14.33 -24.02 29.99
N TYR A 51 -13.24 -24.10 29.23
CA TYR A 51 -12.66 -22.91 28.60
C TYR A 51 -13.60 -22.33 27.54
N GLU A 52 -14.48 -23.11 26.92
CA GLU A 52 -15.56 -22.59 26.07
C GLU A 52 -16.52 -21.70 26.86
N LYS A 53 -16.92 -22.10 28.07
CA LYS A 53 -17.75 -21.25 28.94
C LYS A 53 -17.01 -19.98 29.38
N GLN A 54 -15.71 -20.06 29.62
CA GLN A 54 -14.90 -18.86 29.88
C GLN A 54 -14.87 -17.90 28.69
N PHE A 55 -14.78 -18.43 27.47
CA PHE A 55 -14.87 -17.62 26.26
C PHE A 55 -16.24 -16.93 26.13
N GLU A 56 -17.33 -17.66 26.39
CA GLU A 56 -18.69 -17.10 26.42
C GLU A 56 -18.85 -16.01 27.48
N LEU A 57 -18.31 -16.21 28.68
CA LEU A 57 -18.26 -15.19 29.73
C LEU A 57 -17.53 -13.95 29.24
N GLY A 58 -16.35 -14.11 28.61
CA GLY A 58 -15.60 -13.01 28.03
C GLY A 58 -16.41 -12.18 27.03
N LYS A 59 -17.21 -12.83 26.17
CA LYS A 59 -18.14 -12.14 25.25
C LYS A 59 -19.24 -11.38 25.99
N GLN A 60 -19.76 -11.93 27.08
CA GLN A 60 -20.79 -11.27 27.90
C GLN A 60 -20.20 -10.07 28.65
N LEU A 61 -19.01 -10.20 29.22
CA LEU A 61 -18.27 -9.12 29.86
C LEU A 61 -17.93 -8.00 28.86
N LEU A 62 -17.59 -8.36 27.62
CA LEU A 62 -17.30 -7.38 26.57
C LEU A 62 -18.50 -6.45 26.30
N LYS A 63 -19.73 -6.99 26.32
CA LYS A 63 -20.96 -6.19 26.17
C LYS A 63 -21.22 -5.24 27.35
N LEU A 64 -20.63 -5.53 28.51
CA LEU A 64 -20.75 -4.72 29.72
C LEU A 64 -19.56 -3.77 29.91
N SER A 65 -18.53 -3.83 29.06
CA SER A 65 -17.28 -3.08 29.22
C SER A 65 -17.44 -1.64 28.77
N HIS A 66 -17.10 -0.70 29.64
CA HIS A 66 -17.21 0.75 29.40
C HIS A 66 -15.88 1.47 29.73
N SER A 67 -14.96 0.84 30.45
CA SER A 67 -13.60 1.35 30.69
C SER A 67 -12.53 0.51 29.96
N ASP A 68 -11.36 1.11 29.73
CA ASP A 68 -10.21 0.39 29.16
C ASP A 68 -9.87 -0.85 29.98
N ALA A 69 -9.95 -0.80 31.31
CA ALA A 69 -9.65 -1.96 32.16
C ALA A 69 -10.68 -3.10 31.99
N GLU A 70 -11.96 -2.77 31.84
CA GLU A 70 -13.01 -3.76 31.58
C GLU A 70 -12.86 -4.38 30.17
N PHE A 71 -12.47 -3.57 29.18
CA PHE A 71 -12.12 -4.08 27.85
C PHE A 71 -10.91 -5.01 27.92
N ALA A 72 -9.84 -4.60 28.60
CA ALA A 72 -8.66 -5.44 28.83
C ALA A 72 -9.07 -6.79 29.39
N ARG A 73 -9.89 -6.75 30.44
CA ARG A 73 -10.38 -7.93 31.13
C ARG A 73 -11.24 -8.83 30.26
N SER A 74 -12.12 -8.27 29.45
CA SER A 74 -13.01 -9.03 28.58
C SER A 74 -12.25 -9.74 27.46
N TYR A 75 -11.39 -9.00 26.75
CA TYR A 75 -10.56 -9.57 25.69
C TYR A 75 -9.57 -10.59 26.23
N GLY A 76 -8.98 -10.34 27.40
CA GLY A 76 -8.05 -11.29 28.00
C GLY A 76 -8.74 -12.59 28.43
N ASN A 77 -9.99 -12.53 28.92
CA ASN A 77 -10.76 -13.73 29.26
C ASN A 77 -11.00 -14.59 28.01
N MET A 78 -11.39 -13.95 26.90
CA MET A 78 -11.59 -14.63 25.62
C MET A 78 -10.28 -15.19 25.06
N GLY A 79 -9.21 -14.39 25.07
CA GLY A 79 -7.90 -14.79 24.58
C GLY A 79 -7.32 -15.95 25.38
N TYR A 80 -7.37 -15.87 26.71
CA TYR A 80 -6.91 -16.92 27.60
C TYR A 80 -7.70 -18.23 27.43
N ALA A 81 -9.02 -18.14 27.29
CA ALA A 81 -9.85 -19.30 26.99
C ALA A 81 -9.41 -19.99 25.68
N LYS A 82 -9.14 -19.22 24.63
CA LYS A 82 -8.63 -19.77 23.36
C LYS A 82 -7.24 -20.37 23.51
N TYR A 83 -6.35 -19.73 24.27
CA TYR A 83 -5.02 -20.25 24.57
C TYR A 83 -5.10 -21.62 25.25
N GLN A 84 -5.96 -21.76 26.27
CA GLN A 84 -6.17 -23.00 27.01
C GLN A 84 -6.82 -24.10 26.16
N LEU A 85 -7.55 -23.71 25.11
CA LEU A 85 -8.07 -24.64 24.10
C LEU A 85 -7.03 -25.00 23.02
N LEU A 86 -5.76 -24.60 23.19
CA LEU A 86 -4.66 -24.77 22.24
C LEU A 86 -4.92 -24.09 20.88
N LYS A 87 -5.77 -23.05 20.87
CA LYS A 87 -6.11 -22.23 19.70
C LYS A 87 -5.31 -20.93 19.73
N TYR A 88 -3.97 -21.02 19.76
CA TYR A 88 -3.08 -19.88 19.95
C TYR A 88 -3.25 -18.82 18.84
N SER A 89 -3.51 -19.24 17.60
CA SER A 89 -3.75 -18.33 16.47
C SER A 89 -5.02 -17.46 16.60
N GLU A 90 -6.01 -17.95 17.35
CA GLU A 90 -7.21 -17.19 17.71
C GLU A 90 -7.02 -16.40 19.02
N ALA A 91 -6.21 -16.93 19.95
CA ALA A 91 -5.91 -16.31 21.23
C ALA A 91 -5.11 -15.02 21.08
N ILE A 92 -4.01 -15.05 20.32
CA ILE A 92 -3.05 -13.96 20.17
C ILE A 92 -3.72 -12.60 19.87
N PRO A 93 -4.57 -12.45 18.82
CA PRO A 93 -5.17 -11.14 18.53
C PRO A 93 -6.08 -10.62 19.65
N LEU A 94 -6.74 -11.51 20.41
CA LEU A 94 -7.53 -11.13 21.58
C LEU A 94 -6.63 -10.69 22.73
N MET A 95 -5.53 -11.40 22.96
CA MET A 95 -4.58 -11.09 24.04
C MET A 95 -3.77 -9.84 23.76
N GLU A 96 -3.39 -9.56 22.51
CA GLU A 96 -2.76 -8.30 22.10
C GLU A 96 -3.71 -7.12 22.33
N LYS A 97 -4.99 -7.28 21.99
CA LYS A 97 -6.00 -6.26 22.28
C LYS A 97 -6.17 -6.04 23.79
N ALA A 98 -6.18 -7.13 24.56
CA ALA A 98 -6.22 -7.07 26.02
C ALA A 98 -5.01 -6.32 26.61
N LYS A 99 -3.80 -6.62 26.10
CA LYS A 99 -2.54 -5.97 26.45
C LYS A 99 -2.58 -4.46 26.20
N GLN A 100 -3.04 -4.03 25.02
CA GLN A 100 -3.18 -2.61 24.68
C GLN A 100 -4.11 -1.86 25.65
N TYR A 101 -5.26 -2.44 25.99
CA TYR A 101 -6.19 -1.84 26.95
C TYR A 101 -5.64 -1.85 28.38
N ALA A 102 -4.91 -2.90 28.77
CA ALA A 102 -4.27 -2.98 30.09
C ALA A 102 -3.19 -1.89 30.26
N GLN A 103 -2.42 -1.60 29.19
CA GLN A 103 -1.46 -0.50 29.17
C GLN A 103 -2.16 0.86 29.38
N LYS A 104 -3.26 1.14 28.66
CA LYS A 104 -4.02 2.40 28.80
C LYS A 104 -4.61 2.61 30.19
N SER A 105 -5.03 1.53 30.84
CA SER A 105 -5.65 1.56 32.17
C SER A 105 -4.68 1.39 33.33
N ASN A 106 -3.36 1.32 33.07
CA ASN A 106 -2.34 1.01 34.07
C ASN A 106 -2.63 -0.27 34.88
N TYR A 107 -3.21 -1.29 34.24
CA TYR A 107 -3.57 -2.54 34.89
C TYR A 107 -2.35 -3.48 34.99
N VAL A 108 -1.43 -3.17 35.90
CA VAL A 108 -0.06 -3.72 35.94
C VAL A 108 -0.01 -5.25 36.01
N LEU A 109 -0.67 -5.85 37.00
CA LEU A 109 -0.60 -7.29 37.21
C LEU A 109 -1.19 -8.06 36.02
N PHE A 110 -2.26 -7.52 35.44
CA PHE A 110 -2.89 -8.07 34.25
C PHE A 110 -1.98 -7.96 33.03
N LEU A 111 -1.32 -6.81 32.84
CA LEU A 111 -0.36 -6.59 31.76
C LEU A 111 0.83 -7.54 31.85
N PHE A 112 1.37 -7.73 33.05
CA PHE A 112 2.44 -8.71 33.31
C PHE A 112 2.01 -10.12 32.91
N GLY A 113 0.81 -10.53 33.35
CA GLY A 113 0.22 -11.80 32.93
C GLY A 113 0.13 -11.88 31.41
N MET A 114 -0.55 -10.93 30.76
CA MET A 114 -0.73 -10.92 29.29
C MET A 114 0.58 -11.14 28.54
N ASN A 115 1.65 -10.47 28.95
CA ASN A 115 2.97 -10.64 28.35
C ASN A 115 3.54 -12.05 28.52
N ILE A 116 3.39 -12.69 29.69
CA ILE A 116 3.82 -14.08 29.89
C ILE A 116 3.06 -15.05 28.98
N THR A 117 1.74 -14.92 28.86
CA THR A 117 0.98 -15.85 28.01
C THR A 117 1.13 -15.55 26.52
N LEU A 118 1.28 -14.28 26.13
CA LEU A 118 1.62 -13.94 24.75
C LEU A 118 3.00 -14.48 24.37
N LYS A 119 3.99 -14.40 25.27
CA LYS A 119 5.29 -15.03 25.08
C LYS A 119 5.12 -16.50 24.75
N ASP A 120 4.44 -17.26 25.61
CA ASP A 120 4.26 -18.69 25.37
C ASP A 120 3.48 -18.95 24.07
N ALA A 121 2.36 -18.27 23.86
CA ALA A 121 1.55 -18.42 22.65
C ALA A 121 2.38 -18.19 21.38
N TYR A 122 3.16 -17.10 21.31
CA TYR A 122 4.04 -16.80 20.18
C TYR A 122 5.14 -17.86 20.02
N LYS A 123 5.74 -18.35 21.11
CA LYS A 123 6.73 -19.43 21.09
C LYS A 123 6.12 -20.73 20.55
N LYS A 124 4.91 -21.08 20.97
CA LYS A 124 4.19 -22.29 20.52
C LYS A 124 3.91 -22.26 19.03
N ILE A 125 3.65 -21.09 18.45
CA ILE A 125 3.47 -20.92 16.99
C ILE A 125 4.75 -20.48 16.25
N GLY A 126 5.94 -20.58 16.86
CA GLY A 126 7.23 -20.33 16.18
C GLY A 126 7.61 -18.86 15.94
N PHE A 127 6.88 -17.89 16.49
CA PHE A 127 7.19 -16.47 16.39
C PHE A 127 8.15 -16.03 17.50
N HIS A 128 9.38 -16.56 17.46
CA HIS A 128 10.39 -16.37 18.51
C HIS A 128 10.66 -14.91 18.87
N LYS A 129 10.81 -14.03 17.87
CA LYS A 129 11.07 -12.60 18.12
C LYS A 129 9.94 -11.92 18.93
N LYS A 130 8.68 -12.14 18.55
CA LYS A 130 7.52 -11.57 19.29
C LYS A 130 7.40 -12.16 20.70
N SER A 131 7.77 -13.45 20.85
CA SER A 131 7.87 -14.09 22.16
C SER A 131 8.91 -13.38 23.04
N ASP A 132 10.10 -13.10 22.49
CA ASP A 132 11.19 -12.44 23.22
C ASP A 132 10.81 -11.00 23.60
N GLU A 133 10.14 -10.25 22.72
CA GLU A 133 9.61 -8.91 23.01
C GLU A 133 8.62 -8.93 24.20
N CYS A 134 7.66 -9.87 24.20
CA CYS A 134 6.72 -10.03 25.31
C CYS A 134 7.45 -10.42 26.61
N TRP A 135 8.49 -11.26 26.50
CA TRP A 135 9.28 -11.69 27.64
C TRP A 135 10.09 -10.54 28.26
N GLU A 136 10.70 -9.70 27.42
CA GLU A 136 11.42 -8.52 27.86
C GLU A 136 10.50 -7.55 28.61
N GLU A 137 9.29 -7.32 28.08
CA GLU A 137 8.29 -6.48 28.76
C GLU A 137 7.89 -7.04 30.14
N ALA A 138 7.65 -8.36 30.24
CA ALA A 138 7.30 -8.98 31.53
C ALA A 138 8.42 -8.81 32.57
N GLN A 139 9.68 -9.04 32.16
CA GLN A 139 10.85 -8.85 33.02
C GLN A 139 11.02 -7.40 33.45
N ASN A 140 10.81 -6.45 32.54
CA ASN A 140 10.87 -5.03 32.84
C ASN A 140 9.80 -4.62 33.85
N ILE A 141 8.59 -5.18 33.78
CA ILE A 141 7.55 -4.96 34.80
C ILE A 141 8.00 -5.53 36.15
N ALA A 142 8.45 -6.79 36.20
CA ALA A 142 8.93 -7.40 37.45
C ALA A 142 10.07 -6.61 38.09
N LYS A 143 11.05 -6.16 37.28
CA LYS A 143 12.17 -5.34 37.74
C LYS A 143 11.74 -3.95 38.23
N LYS A 144 10.79 -3.32 37.54
CA LYS A 144 10.30 -1.98 37.88
C LYS A 144 9.61 -1.96 39.25
N TYR A 145 8.80 -2.97 39.55
CA TYR A 145 8.04 -3.04 40.80
C TYR A 145 8.79 -3.75 41.92
N ASN A 146 9.83 -4.54 41.58
CA ASN A 146 10.66 -5.29 42.53
C ASN A 146 9.83 -6.07 43.57
N ASP A 147 8.81 -6.77 43.08
CA ASP A 147 7.86 -7.51 43.90
C ASP A 147 8.13 -9.01 43.80
N ASP A 148 8.23 -9.66 44.96
CA ASP A 148 8.58 -11.07 45.09
C ASP A 148 7.63 -11.98 44.32
N LYS A 149 6.36 -11.62 44.14
CA LYS A 149 5.40 -12.46 43.40
C LYS A 149 5.62 -12.40 41.90
N LEU A 150 5.97 -11.21 41.38
CA LEU A 150 6.35 -11.04 39.98
C LEU A 150 7.69 -11.75 39.71
N LEU A 151 8.67 -11.59 40.60
CA LEU A 151 9.96 -12.30 40.52
C LEU A 151 9.77 -13.81 40.57
N PHE A 152 8.93 -14.31 41.47
CA PHE A 152 8.59 -15.73 41.56
C PHE A 152 8.01 -16.27 40.24
N SER A 153 7.13 -15.49 39.59
CA SER A 153 6.57 -15.85 38.29
C SER A 153 7.62 -15.85 37.19
N VAL A 154 8.53 -14.86 37.18
CA VAL A 154 9.65 -14.79 36.23
C VAL A 154 10.57 -16.01 36.40
N TYR A 155 10.94 -16.36 37.62
CA TYR A 155 11.80 -17.52 37.89
C TYR A 155 11.14 -18.84 37.50
N ASN A 156 9.83 -19.01 37.71
CA ASN A 156 9.12 -20.19 37.21
C ASN A 156 9.18 -20.29 35.68
N VAL A 157 8.99 -19.17 34.99
CA VAL A 157 9.05 -19.15 33.52
C VAL A 157 10.47 -19.48 33.02
N PHE A 158 11.52 -18.98 33.69
CA PHE A 158 12.89 -19.38 33.38
C PHE A 158 13.10 -20.87 33.59
N ALA A 159 12.67 -21.41 34.73
CA ALA A 159 12.83 -22.83 35.04
C ALA A 159 12.19 -23.72 33.95
N THR A 160 10.94 -23.44 33.58
CA THR A 160 10.25 -24.16 32.51
C THR A 160 10.90 -23.98 31.14
N ASP A 161 11.44 -22.80 30.81
CA ASP A 161 12.15 -22.60 29.55
C ASP A 161 13.44 -23.42 29.48
N PHE A 162 14.19 -23.50 30.59
CA PHE A 162 15.40 -24.29 30.69
C PHE A 162 15.10 -25.80 30.65
N GLU A 163 14.05 -26.27 31.32
CA GLU A 163 13.53 -27.64 31.22
C GLU A 163 13.25 -28.02 29.75
N ASN A 164 12.56 -27.15 29.01
CA ASN A 164 12.18 -27.38 27.61
C ASN A 164 13.37 -27.50 26.65
N VAL A 165 14.50 -26.86 26.96
CA VAL A 165 15.73 -26.96 26.17
C VAL A 165 16.73 -27.98 26.74
N GLY A 166 16.33 -28.75 27.76
CA GLY A 166 17.14 -29.79 28.38
C GLY A 166 18.26 -29.29 29.29
N LYS A 167 18.23 -28.01 29.69
CA LYS A 167 19.22 -27.39 30.59
C LYS A 167 18.76 -27.48 32.05
N TYR A 168 18.74 -28.70 32.59
CA TYR A 168 18.14 -28.97 33.90
C TYR A 168 18.88 -28.30 35.08
N ASP A 169 20.20 -28.13 35.02
CA ASP A 169 20.95 -27.42 36.07
C ASP A 169 20.55 -25.94 36.19
N ASP A 170 20.29 -25.28 35.06
CA ASP A 170 19.78 -23.92 35.04
C ASP A 170 18.36 -23.88 35.60
N ALA A 171 17.49 -24.82 35.22
CA ALA A 171 16.13 -24.92 35.76
C ALA A 171 16.11 -25.06 37.30
N ILE A 172 16.93 -25.97 37.83
CA ILE A 172 17.12 -26.17 39.27
C ILE A 172 17.54 -24.87 39.96
N THR A 173 18.41 -24.09 39.34
CA THR A 173 18.87 -22.80 39.88
C THR A 173 17.70 -21.85 40.08
N TYR A 174 16.79 -21.75 39.11
CA TYR A 174 15.62 -20.88 39.22
C TYR A 174 14.55 -21.42 40.18
N HIS A 175 14.34 -22.73 40.24
CA HIS A 175 13.47 -23.33 41.26
C HIS A 175 13.99 -23.09 42.68
N LYS A 176 15.31 -23.14 42.89
CA LYS A 176 15.93 -22.80 44.19
C LYS A 176 15.72 -21.33 44.57
N LYS A 177 15.86 -20.40 43.62
CA LYS A 177 15.50 -18.98 43.83
C LYS A 177 14.04 -18.83 44.26
N ASN A 178 13.12 -19.60 43.67
CA ASN A 178 11.72 -19.61 44.08
C ASN A 178 11.51 -20.14 45.51
N LEU A 179 12.24 -21.17 45.93
CA LEU A 179 12.21 -21.65 47.31
C LEU A 179 12.72 -20.60 48.30
N GLU A 180 13.75 -19.83 47.93
CA GLU A 180 14.29 -18.74 48.76
C GLU A 180 13.24 -17.64 48.99
N LEU A 181 12.47 -17.26 47.96
CA LEU A 181 11.41 -16.26 48.05
C LEU A 181 10.26 -16.65 49.00
N ILE A 182 10.06 -17.94 49.28
CA ILE A 182 8.93 -18.43 50.08
C ILE A 182 9.34 -19.09 51.41
N LYS A 183 10.63 -19.02 51.77
CA LYS A 183 11.27 -19.81 52.83
C LYS A 183 10.67 -19.61 54.24
N ASP A 184 10.09 -18.44 54.52
CA ASP A 184 9.62 -18.04 55.85
C ASP A 184 8.10 -18.12 56.06
N ASP A 185 7.34 -18.67 55.09
CA ASP A 185 5.88 -18.67 55.14
C ASP A 185 5.30 -20.08 55.25
N GLN A 186 4.84 -20.46 56.46
CA GLN A 186 4.09 -21.71 56.67
C GLN A 186 2.86 -21.81 55.74
N LYS A 187 2.33 -20.69 55.23
CA LYS A 187 1.20 -20.69 54.28
C LYS A 187 1.58 -21.19 52.89
N ASN A 188 2.88 -21.25 52.57
CA ASN A 188 3.41 -21.68 51.25
C ASN A 188 3.96 -23.10 51.26
N ILE A 189 3.71 -23.88 52.31
CA ILE A 189 4.19 -25.27 52.43
C ILE A 189 3.80 -26.16 51.23
N LEU A 190 2.59 -25.96 50.69
CA LEU A 190 2.13 -26.69 49.50
C LEU A 190 2.91 -26.29 48.24
N THR A 191 3.14 -24.99 48.05
CA THR A 191 3.94 -24.46 46.93
C THR A 191 5.39 -24.92 47.02
N ALA A 192 5.97 -24.94 48.21
CA ALA A 192 7.31 -25.48 48.44
C ALA A 192 7.38 -26.97 48.08
N ALA A 193 6.37 -27.77 48.42
CA ALA A 193 6.32 -29.18 48.03
C ALA A 193 6.24 -29.38 46.51
N SER A 194 5.46 -28.55 45.80
CA SER A 194 5.42 -28.55 44.33
C SER A 194 6.79 -28.22 43.74
N ILE A 195 7.46 -27.16 44.21
CA ILE A 195 8.79 -26.78 43.70
C ILE A 195 9.83 -27.87 43.99
N ASN A 196 9.79 -28.48 45.17
CA ASN A 196 10.67 -29.61 45.48
C ASN A 196 10.42 -30.80 44.52
N SER A 197 9.17 -31.01 44.09
CA SER A 197 8.84 -32.05 43.09
C SER A 197 9.42 -31.72 41.71
N SER A 198 9.36 -30.46 41.28
CA SER A 198 9.98 -30.01 40.02
C SER A 198 11.51 -30.13 40.06
N ILE A 199 12.15 -29.72 41.17
CA ILE A 199 13.59 -29.91 41.34
C ILE A 199 13.97 -31.40 41.30
N ALA A 200 13.17 -32.26 41.92
CA ALA A 200 13.39 -33.70 41.86
C ALA A 200 13.29 -34.22 40.42
N TYR A 201 12.28 -33.79 39.66
CA TYR A 201 12.15 -34.09 38.24
C TYR A 201 13.40 -33.67 37.46
N ASP A 202 13.87 -32.44 37.63
CA ASP A 202 15.05 -31.92 36.92
C ASP A 202 16.32 -32.72 37.23
N TYR A 203 16.54 -33.08 38.50
CA TYR A 203 17.64 -33.96 38.88
C TYR A 203 17.54 -35.34 38.22
N LEU A 204 16.34 -35.93 38.13
CA LEU A 204 16.14 -37.22 37.44
C LEU A 204 16.45 -37.12 35.95
N LYS A 205 16.06 -36.01 35.31
CA LYS A 205 16.39 -35.74 33.91
C LYS A 205 17.89 -35.56 33.69
N GLY A 206 18.60 -35.00 34.67
CA GLY A 206 20.06 -34.95 34.75
C GLY A 206 20.74 -36.24 35.21
N ASN A 207 20.00 -37.34 35.42
CA ASN A 207 20.50 -38.62 35.95
C ASN A 207 21.16 -38.53 37.34
N GLN A 208 20.76 -37.55 38.16
CA GLN A 208 21.23 -37.28 39.52
C GLN A 208 20.26 -37.84 40.57
N ILE A 209 20.20 -39.17 40.65
CA ILE A 209 19.17 -39.92 41.40
C ILE A 209 19.15 -39.59 42.91
N GLU A 210 20.31 -39.47 43.55
CA GLU A 210 20.38 -39.26 45.00
C GLU A 210 19.97 -37.82 45.40
N GLN A 211 20.31 -36.83 44.58
CA GLN A 211 19.81 -35.47 44.72
C GLN A 211 18.29 -35.46 44.57
N ALA A 212 17.74 -36.09 43.52
CA ALA A 212 16.30 -36.19 43.32
C ALA A 212 15.58 -36.79 44.53
N LYS A 213 16.11 -37.88 45.08
CA LYS A 213 15.60 -38.54 46.29
C LYS A 213 15.49 -37.57 47.47
N SER A 214 16.51 -36.74 47.70
CA SER A 214 16.52 -35.78 48.81
C SER A 214 15.39 -34.74 48.71
N TYR A 215 14.99 -34.37 47.49
CA TYR A 215 13.90 -33.43 47.24
C TYR A 215 12.53 -34.10 47.29
N LEU A 216 12.40 -35.35 46.80
CA LEU A 216 11.19 -36.14 46.97
C LEU A 216 10.85 -36.36 48.46
N ILE A 217 11.84 -36.65 49.31
CA ILE A 217 11.65 -36.81 50.76
C ILE A 217 11.06 -35.54 51.40
N LYS A 218 11.40 -34.35 50.89
CA LYS A 218 10.82 -33.09 51.37
C LYS A 218 9.38 -32.89 50.91
N ALA A 219 9.05 -33.33 49.70
CA ALA A 219 7.73 -33.12 49.09
C ALA A 219 6.67 -34.15 49.55
N THR A 220 7.01 -35.44 49.56
CA THR A 220 6.10 -36.56 49.83
C THR A 220 5.24 -36.42 51.10
N PRO A 221 5.76 -36.11 52.30
CA PRO A 221 4.93 -36.05 53.52
C PRO A 221 3.89 -34.93 53.48
N ILE A 222 4.17 -33.85 52.75
CA ILE A 222 3.22 -32.75 52.54
C ILE A 222 2.16 -33.18 51.52
N ILE A 223 2.59 -33.91 50.48
CA ILE A 223 1.76 -34.25 49.32
C ILE A 223 0.76 -35.38 49.59
N GLU A 224 1.23 -36.44 50.23
CA GLU A 224 0.45 -37.65 50.49
C GLU A 224 -0.42 -37.53 51.76
N ASN A 225 -0.37 -36.38 52.44
CA ASN A 225 -1.35 -36.06 53.46
C ASN A 225 -2.74 -35.88 52.80
N LYS A 226 -3.70 -36.73 53.18
CA LYS A 226 -5.05 -36.80 52.61
C LYS A 226 -5.81 -35.47 52.63
N GLU A 227 -5.52 -34.58 53.59
CA GLU A 227 -6.15 -33.25 53.64
C GLU A 227 -5.63 -32.27 52.58
N ASN A 228 -4.45 -32.56 52.02
CA ASN A 228 -3.71 -31.68 51.13
C ASN A 228 -3.67 -32.17 49.68
N THR A 229 -3.80 -33.47 49.42
CA THR A 229 -3.63 -34.06 48.08
C THR A 229 -4.46 -33.37 46.99
N HIS A 230 -5.72 -33.02 47.29
CA HIS A 230 -6.58 -32.29 46.33
C HIS A 230 -6.30 -30.78 46.23
N LYS A 231 -5.51 -30.22 47.14
CA LYS A 231 -5.13 -28.79 47.20
C LYS A 231 -3.77 -28.51 46.57
N ILE A 232 -2.97 -29.55 46.30
CA ILE A 232 -1.60 -29.42 45.79
C ILE A 232 -1.60 -29.09 44.31
N GLN A 233 -0.71 -28.17 43.97
CA GLN A 233 -0.50 -27.74 42.60
C GLN A 233 0.52 -28.64 41.93
N GLU A 234 0.35 -28.88 40.64
CA GLU A 234 1.25 -29.71 39.85
C GLU A 234 1.52 -31.10 40.46
N LEU A 235 0.46 -31.71 41.01
CA LEU A 235 0.51 -33.07 41.53
C LEU A 235 0.94 -34.07 40.43
N GLU A 236 0.64 -33.72 39.17
CA GLU A 236 1.10 -34.37 37.95
C GLU A 236 2.63 -34.48 37.88
N ILE A 237 3.35 -33.41 38.23
CA ILE A 237 4.83 -33.38 38.21
C ILE A 237 5.40 -34.21 39.36
N TYR A 238 4.76 -34.18 40.54
CA TYR A 238 5.13 -35.08 41.63
C TYR A 238 5.02 -36.56 41.20
N TYR A 239 3.91 -36.95 40.60
CA TYR A 239 3.73 -38.31 40.10
C TYR A 239 4.71 -38.65 38.99
N LEU A 240 4.99 -37.72 38.07
CA LEU A 240 6.01 -37.91 37.04
C LEU A 240 7.41 -38.13 37.64
N ALA A 241 7.81 -37.31 38.62
CA ALA A 241 9.08 -37.46 39.31
C ALA A 241 9.17 -38.81 40.04
N LYS A 242 8.11 -39.24 40.74
CA LYS A 242 8.05 -40.55 41.39
C LYS A 242 8.10 -41.70 40.38
N ALA A 243 7.44 -41.57 39.23
CA ALA A 243 7.48 -42.56 38.16
C ALA A 243 8.89 -42.73 37.58
N LEU A 244 9.56 -41.62 37.26
CA LEU A 244 10.93 -41.61 36.74
C LEU A 244 11.93 -42.13 37.77
N PHE A 245 11.77 -41.76 39.05
CA PHE A 245 12.61 -42.27 40.13
C PHE A 245 12.48 -43.80 40.28
N ALA A 246 11.24 -44.32 40.31
CA ALA A 246 10.99 -45.76 40.38
C ALA A 246 11.56 -46.49 39.15
N TYR A 247 11.40 -45.91 37.96
CA TYR A 247 11.94 -46.46 36.71
C TYR A 247 13.47 -46.55 36.74
N GLN A 248 14.15 -45.49 37.17
CA GLN A 248 15.61 -45.44 37.31
C GLN A 248 16.13 -46.37 38.43
N LYS A 249 15.30 -46.73 39.41
CA LYS A 249 15.59 -47.78 40.40
C LYS A 249 15.19 -49.19 39.93
N HIS A 250 14.80 -49.35 38.67
CA HIS A 250 14.37 -50.60 38.04
C HIS A 250 13.06 -51.20 38.58
N ASP A 251 12.24 -50.42 39.30
CA ASP A 251 10.88 -50.82 39.67
C ASP A 251 9.85 -50.37 38.63
N LYS A 252 9.67 -51.21 37.60
CA LYS A 252 8.74 -50.94 36.49
C LYS A 252 7.27 -50.92 36.93
N ASN A 253 6.91 -51.68 37.96
CA ASN A 253 5.52 -51.77 38.41
C ASN A 253 5.13 -50.50 39.17
N GLU A 254 6.00 -50.04 40.08
CA GLU A 254 5.81 -48.77 40.78
C GLU A 254 5.83 -47.59 39.79
N ALA A 255 6.78 -47.59 38.83
CA ALA A 255 6.82 -46.57 37.79
C ALA A 255 5.51 -46.50 36.98
N LYS A 256 5.00 -47.66 36.53
CA LYS A 256 3.73 -47.75 35.78
C LYS A 256 2.55 -47.20 36.57
N ASN A 257 2.50 -47.46 37.89
CA ASN A 257 1.45 -46.94 38.76
C ASN A 257 1.49 -45.42 38.86
N TYR A 258 2.68 -44.83 39.05
CA TYR A 258 2.81 -43.37 39.13
C TYR A 258 2.58 -42.67 37.80
N PHE A 259 3.01 -43.25 36.67
CA PHE A 259 2.64 -42.74 35.34
C PHE A 259 1.12 -42.70 35.17
N LYS A 260 0.41 -43.75 35.59
CA LYS A 260 -1.05 -43.79 35.56
C LYS A 260 -1.67 -42.68 36.43
N LEU A 261 -1.21 -42.52 37.67
CA LEU A 261 -1.68 -41.47 38.57
C LEU A 261 -1.48 -40.06 37.98
N GLY A 262 -0.32 -39.82 37.36
CA GLY A 262 -0.03 -38.56 36.67
C GLY A 262 -0.98 -38.30 35.49
N LEU A 263 -1.19 -39.30 34.63
CA LEU A 263 -2.09 -39.18 33.48
C LEU A 263 -3.57 -38.99 33.90
N ASP A 264 -4.01 -39.71 34.93
CA ASP A 264 -5.38 -39.60 35.45
C ASP A 264 -5.62 -38.23 36.10
N GLU A 265 -4.63 -37.69 36.83
CA GLU A 265 -4.72 -36.35 37.43
C GLU A 265 -4.72 -35.25 36.35
N ALA A 266 -3.86 -35.37 35.33
CA ALA A 266 -3.84 -34.45 34.19
C ALA A 266 -5.19 -34.44 33.46
N LYS A 267 -5.80 -35.62 33.24
CA LYS A 267 -7.17 -35.72 32.69
C LYS A 267 -8.21 -35.07 33.59
N ARG A 268 -8.17 -35.35 34.90
CA ARG A 268 -9.11 -34.80 35.89
C ARG A 268 -9.08 -33.27 35.91
N ARG A 269 -7.90 -32.68 35.72
CA ARG A 269 -7.69 -31.23 35.65
C ARG A 269 -7.87 -30.64 34.26
N ASN A 270 -8.07 -31.49 33.25
CA ASN A 270 -8.07 -31.09 31.83
C ASN A 270 -6.77 -30.36 31.43
N ASP A 271 -5.64 -30.77 32.02
CA ASP A 271 -4.31 -30.25 31.72
C ASP A 271 -3.67 -31.04 30.57
N LYS A 272 -3.92 -30.56 29.34
CA LYS A 272 -3.43 -31.22 28.13
C LYS A 272 -1.90 -31.18 28.03
N GLU A 273 -1.25 -30.14 28.53
CA GLU A 273 0.20 -30.01 28.42
C GLU A 273 0.92 -30.99 29.34
N LYS A 274 0.51 -31.09 30.61
CA LYS A 274 1.07 -32.10 31.53
C LYS A 274 0.73 -33.52 31.06
N PHE A 275 -0.45 -33.73 30.47
CA PHE A 275 -0.79 -35.01 29.86
C PHE A 275 0.19 -35.42 28.76
N VAL A 276 0.53 -34.48 27.86
CA VAL A 276 1.52 -34.70 26.79
C VAL A 276 2.92 -34.94 27.37
N LEU A 277 3.38 -34.12 28.33
CA LEU A 277 4.70 -34.27 28.95
C LEU A 277 4.89 -35.66 29.59
N ILE A 278 3.92 -36.09 30.41
CA ILE A 278 3.97 -37.40 31.08
C ILE A 278 3.97 -38.53 30.04
N THR A 279 3.19 -38.34 28.98
CA THR A 279 3.11 -39.27 27.87
C THR A 279 4.45 -39.39 27.13
N GLU A 280 5.11 -38.28 26.83
CA GLU A 280 6.42 -38.26 26.18
C GLU A 280 7.48 -38.95 27.03
N GLU A 281 7.49 -38.72 28.34
CA GLU A 281 8.42 -39.40 29.24
C GLU A 281 8.13 -40.90 29.35
N LEU A 282 6.85 -41.31 29.40
CA LEU A 282 6.46 -42.72 29.39
C LEU A 282 6.91 -43.42 28.09
N LEU A 283 6.76 -42.77 26.93
CA LEU A 283 7.18 -43.30 25.63
C LEU A 283 8.68 -43.52 25.50
N LYS A 284 9.51 -42.83 26.32
CA LYS A 284 10.96 -43.04 26.39
C LYS A 284 11.34 -44.28 27.23
N THR A 285 10.38 -44.90 27.92
CA THR A 285 10.58 -46.12 28.71
C THR A 285 10.18 -47.37 27.94
N ASP A 286 10.55 -48.54 28.46
CA ASP A 286 10.11 -49.85 27.99
C ASP A 286 8.84 -50.36 28.70
N ILE A 287 8.09 -49.47 29.36
CA ILE A 287 6.86 -49.82 30.08
C ILE A 287 5.69 -49.93 29.09
N ASN A 288 5.11 -51.13 28.98
CA ASN A 288 3.92 -51.35 28.16
C ASN A 288 2.64 -50.77 28.84
N PHE A 289 2.03 -49.79 28.18
CA PHE A 289 0.82 -49.11 28.62
C PHE A 289 -0.29 -49.27 27.56
N SER A 290 -1.41 -49.90 27.93
CA SER A 290 -2.48 -50.34 27.01
C SER A 290 -3.20 -49.22 26.24
N ASN A 291 -2.90 -47.95 26.52
CA ASN A 291 -3.44 -46.76 25.84
C ASN A 291 -2.40 -46.03 24.96
N SER A 292 -1.32 -46.71 24.54
CA SER A 292 -0.25 -46.17 23.67
C SER A 292 -0.77 -45.50 22.39
N LYS A 293 -1.92 -45.95 21.86
CA LYS A 293 -2.59 -45.35 20.70
C LYS A 293 -3.15 -43.95 20.99
N LEU A 294 -3.91 -43.76 22.07
CA LEU A 294 -4.44 -42.45 22.49
C LEU A 294 -3.28 -41.49 22.80
N ILE A 295 -2.22 -42.03 23.40
CA ILE A 295 -0.95 -41.37 23.70
C ILE A 295 -0.30 -40.82 22.41
N PHE A 296 -0.15 -41.65 21.39
CA PHE A 296 0.43 -41.27 20.10
C PHE A 296 -0.47 -40.31 19.31
N GLU A 297 -1.77 -40.54 19.28
CA GLU A 297 -2.76 -39.66 18.63
C GLU A 297 -2.76 -38.27 19.25
N THR A 298 -2.67 -38.15 20.57
CA THR A 298 -2.60 -36.84 21.26
C THR A 298 -1.32 -36.09 20.90
N TYR A 299 -0.18 -36.79 20.81
CA TYR A 299 1.10 -36.20 20.41
C TYR A 299 1.06 -35.70 18.96
N ILE A 300 0.57 -36.52 18.02
CA ILE A 300 0.47 -36.15 16.61
C ILE A 300 -0.52 -34.98 16.40
N ASP A 301 -1.65 -34.98 17.09
CA ASP A 301 -2.62 -33.88 17.03
C ASP A 301 -2.02 -32.54 17.52
N SER A 302 -1.19 -32.58 18.57
CA SER A 302 -0.45 -31.42 19.04
C SER A 302 0.50 -30.84 17.98
N GLN A 303 1.27 -31.70 17.30
CA GLN A 303 2.20 -31.26 16.24
C GLN A 303 1.46 -30.70 15.02
N ASN A 304 0.38 -31.36 14.60
CA ASN A 304 -0.44 -30.91 13.47
C ASN A 304 -1.15 -29.58 13.77
N THR A 305 -1.65 -29.41 14.99
CA THR A 305 -2.26 -28.15 15.44
C THR A 305 -1.24 -27.02 15.34
N LYS A 306 -0.03 -27.20 15.88
CA LYS A 306 1.06 -26.22 15.80
C LYS A 306 1.40 -25.81 14.36
N ALA A 307 1.54 -26.78 13.44
CA ALA A 307 1.78 -26.51 12.03
C ALA A 307 0.63 -25.71 11.37
N GLY A 308 -0.62 -26.07 11.65
CA GLY A 308 -1.79 -25.35 11.12
C GLY A 308 -1.95 -23.93 11.69
N GLU A 309 -1.63 -23.73 12.96
CA GLU A 309 -1.66 -22.41 13.61
C GLU A 309 -0.59 -21.46 13.08
N ILE A 310 0.63 -21.97 12.84
CA ILE A 310 1.68 -21.25 12.12
C ILE A 310 1.14 -20.74 10.78
N GLY A 311 0.52 -21.62 9.98
CA GLY A 311 -0.07 -21.25 8.70
C GLY A 311 -1.15 -20.16 8.80
N LYS A 312 -2.02 -20.21 9.82
CA LYS A 312 -3.05 -19.18 10.06
C LYS A 312 -2.46 -17.82 10.43
N VAL A 313 -1.44 -17.79 11.27
CA VAL A 313 -0.84 -16.52 11.74
C VAL A 313 0.09 -15.94 10.70
N VAL A 314 0.94 -16.76 10.05
CA VAL A 314 1.74 -16.32 8.90
C VAL A 314 0.81 -15.84 7.79
N GLY A 315 -0.28 -16.56 7.50
CA GLY A 315 -1.29 -16.12 6.53
C GLY A 315 -1.93 -14.77 6.90
N LYS A 316 -2.15 -14.47 8.19
CA LYS A 316 -2.68 -13.17 8.65
C LYS A 316 -1.63 -12.05 8.66
N ASP A 317 -0.41 -12.32 9.11
CA ASP A 317 0.70 -11.36 9.14
C ASP A 317 1.17 -11.04 7.70
N GLU A 318 1.18 -12.04 6.82
CA GLU A 318 1.45 -11.88 5.40
C GLU A 318 0.28 -11.19 4.70
N TYR A 319 -0.99 -11.52 4.98
CA TYR A 319 -2.16 -10.80 4.44
C TYR A 319 -2.18 -9.32 4.86
N HIS A 320 -1.99 -9.00 6.14
CA HIS A 320 -1.99 -7.59 6.57
C HIS A 320 -0.79 -6.80 6.05
N LYS A 321 0.40 -7.41 5.99
CA LYS A 321 1.61 -6.74 5.51
C LYS A 321 1.61 -6.61 3.98
N THR A 322 1.12 -7.62 3.25
CA THR A 322 0.99 -7.58 1.79
C THR A 322 -0.16 -6.68 1.34
N GLU A 323 -1.28 -6.60 2.05
CA GLU A 323 -2.39 -5.68 1.70
C GLU A 323 -1.93 -4.20 1.83
N LEU A 324 -1.21 -3.86 2.90
CA LEU A 324 -0.67 -2.50 3.10
C LEU A 324 0.43 -2.13 2.07
N ILE A 325 1.29 -3.09 1.72
CA ILE A 325 2.37 -2.90 0.73
C ILE A 325 1.83 -2.90 -0.71
N LYS A 326 0.84 -3.74 -1.04
CA LYS A 326 0.21 -3.83 -2.37
C LYS A 326 -0.64 -2.60 -2.65
N ARG A 327 -1.36 -2.10 -1.64
CA ARG A 327 -2.17 -0.89 -1.75
C ARG A 327 -1.29 0.35 -1.96
N SER A 328 -0.21 0.51 -1.21
CA SER A 328 0.73 1.64 -1.39
C SER A 328 1.49 1.60 -2.72
N LYS A 329 1.96 0.43 -3.18
CA LYS A 329 2.67 0.32 -4.47
C LYS A 329 1.77 0.54 -5.69
N SER A 330 0.50 0.10 -5.64
CA SER A 330 -0.46 0.28 -6.75
C SER A 330 -0.74 1.76 -7.03
N TYR A 331 -0.99 2.58 -5.98
CA TYR A 331 -1.23 4.02 -6.14
C TYR A 331 -0.03 4.79 -6.69
N ILE A 332 1.20 4.44 -6.28
CA ILE A 332 2.41 5.10 -6.79
C ILE A 332 2.62 4.74 -8.26
N SER A 333 2.40 3.48 -8.64
CA SER A 333 2.56 3.03 -10.03
C SER A 333 1.54 3.66 -10.99
N SER A 334 0.27 3.79 -10.60
CA SER A 334 -0.75 4.43 -11.43
C SER A 334 -0.49 5.94 -11.59
N LEU A 335 -0.05 6.62 -10.53
CA LEU A 335 0.29 8.04 -10.57
C LEU A 335 1.44 8.32 -11.55
N LEU A 336 2.50 7.50 -11.53
CA LEU A 336 3.65 7.64 -12.43
C LEU A 336 3.28 7.41 -13.90
N ILE A 337 2.42 6.42 -14.17
CA ILE A 337 1.92 6.15 -15.53
C ILE A 337 1.06 7.31 -16.04
N SER A 338 0.18 7.86 -15.21
CA SER A 338 -0.64 9.02 -15.58
C SER A 338 0.20 10.26 -15.89
N ILE A 339 1.23 10.54 -15.08
CA ILE A 339 2.15 11.66 -15.32
C ILE A 339 2.92 11.45 -16.63
N PHE A 340 3.38 10.23 -16.90
CA PHE A 340 4.10 9.91 -18.14
C PHE A 340 3.21 10.08 -19.39
N ILE A 341 1.95 9.61 -19.33
CA ILE A 341 1.00 9.77 -20.45
C ILE A 341 0.74 11.25 -20.73
N ILE A 342 0.54 12.07 -19.69
CA ILE A 342 0.33 13.51 -19.85
C ILE A 342 1.57 14.15 -20.49
N ALA A 343 2.78 13.82 -20.04
CA ALA A 343 4.02 14.35 -20.60
C ALA A 343 4.21 14.00 -22.09
N VAL A 344 3.88 12.77 -22.48
CA VAL A 344 3.92 12.31 -23.88
C VAL A 344 2.89 13.07 -24.73
N LEU A 345 1.65 13.18 -24.26
CA LEU A 345 0.60 13.92 -24.98
C LEU A 345 0.95 15.41 -25.15
N SER A 346 1.48 16.05 -24.11
CA SER A 346 1.95 17.44 -24.19
C SER A 346 3.11 17.58 -25.18
N SER A 347 4.06 16.65 -25.19
CA SER A 347 5.20 16.67 -26.12
C SER A 347 4.75 16.51 -27.58
N ILE A 348 3.78 15.63 -27.85
CA ILE A 348 3.19 15.45 -29.18
C ILE A 348 2.48 16.73 -29.62
N LEU A 349 1.69 17.35 -28.73
CA LEU A 349 0.97 18.59 -29.03
C LEU A 349 1.93 19.74 -29.37
N ILE A 350 3.00 19.89 -28.58
CA ILE A 350 4.05 20.88 -28.80
C ILE A 350 4.75 20.64 -30.15
N TYR A 351 5.05 19.39 -30.49
CA TYR A 351 5.65 19.04 -31.77
C TYR A 351 4.76 19.43 -32.96
N PHE A 352 3.48 19.09 -32.93
CA PHE A 352 2.54 19.46 -34.00
C PHE A 352 2.36 20.96 -34.13
N TYR A 353 2.29 21.68 -33.01
CA TYR A 353 2.23 23.13 -33.00
C TYR A 353 3.48 23.77 -33.65
N LYS A 354 4.68 23.34 -33.25
CA LYS A 354 5.94 23.82 -33.85
C LYS A 354 6.02 23.49 -35.34
N ARG A 355 5.66 22.26 -35.75
CA ARG A 355 5.71 21.83 -37.14
C ARG A 355 4.76 22.61 -38.05
N LYS A 356 3.56 22.95 -37.56
CA LYS A 356 2.59 23.77 -38.30
C LYS A 356 3.14 25.18 -38.52
N ASN A 357 3.68 25.82 -37.49
CA ASN A 357 4.21 27.18 -37.59
C ASN A 357 5.44 27.26 -38.50
N GLN A 358 6.32 26.26 -38.48
CA GLN A 358 7.49 26.23 -39.36
C GLN A 358 7.10 26.17 -40.84
N ARG A 359 6.13 25.32 -41.21
CA ARG A 359 5.62 25.24 -42.59
C ARG A 359 5.00 26.54 -43.08
N LEU A 360 4.32 27.26 -42.19
CA LEU A 360 3.75 28.57 -42.51
C LEU A 360 4.86 29.58 -42.79
N LYS A 361 5.93 29.59 -41.98
CA LYS A 361 7.10 30.45 -42.18
C LYS A 361 7.78 30.17 -43.52
N GLU A 362 8.07 28.91 -43.82
CA GLU A 362 8.67 28.49 -45.10
C GLU A 362 7.84 28.95 -46.31
N LYS A 363 6.51 28.79 -46.25
CA LYS A 363 5.60 29.22 -47.32
C LYS A 363 5.59 30.74 -47.52
N ILE A 364 5.68 31.51 -46.43
CA ILE A 364 5.74 32.98 -46.51
C ILE A 364 7.09 33.45 -47.03
N ASP A 365 8.19 32.82 -46.61
CA ASP A 365 9.52 33.12 -47.16
C ASP A 365 9.59 32.83 -48.67
N GLN A 366 8.96 31.74 -49.13
CA GLN A 366 8.80 31.45 -50.56
C GLN A 366 8.01 32.54 -51.28
N ILE A 367 6.84 32.94 -50.76
CA ILE A 367 6.02 33.99 -51.39
C ILE A 367 6.78 35.31 -51.49
N VAL A 368 7.52 35.70 -50.44
CA VAL A 368 8.34 36.92 -50.45
C VAL A 368 9.52 36.80 -51.43
N ALA A 369 10.19 35.65 -51.48
CA ALA A 369 11.29 35.41 -52.41
C ALA A 369 10.81 35.42 -53.87
N ASP A 370 9.72 34.72 -54.18
CA ASP A 370 9.10 34.69 -55.51
C ASP A 370 8.68 36.10 -55.94
N PHE A 371 8.08 36.87 -55.01
CA PHE A 371 7.71 38.26 -55.26
C PHE A 371 8.93 39.15 -55.57
N ASN A 372 9.99 39.07 -54.76
CA ASN A 372 11.22 39.85 -54.98
C ASN A 372 11.92 39.45 -56.29
N ASN A 373 11.98 38.15 -56.60
CA ASN A 373 12.58 37.66 -57.84
C ASN A 373 11.80 38.11 -59.08
N LYS A 374 10.46 38.09 -59.04
CA LYS A 374 9.60 38.55 -60.16
C LYS A 374 9.78 40.05 -60.45
N HIS A 375 10.12 40.85 -59.43
CA HIS A 375 10.45 42.27 -59.59
C HIS A 375 11.89 42.53 -60.08
N ILE A 376 12.85 41.67 -59.74
CA ILE A 376 14.23 41.77 -60.26
C ILE A 376 14.29 41.38 -61.76
N THR A 377 13.55 40.36 -62.19
CA THR A 377 13.52 39.93 -63.61
C THR A 377 12.84 40.96 -64.53
N ASN A 378 11.92 41.78 -64.02
CA ASN A 378 11.26 42.85 -64.79
C ASN A 378 12.06 44.16 -64.81
N ALA A 379 13.08 44.31 -63.95
CA ALA A 379 14.01 45.45 -63.98
C ALA A 379 15.24 45.19 -64.88
N GLN A 380 15.46 43.96 -65.35
CA GLN A 380 16.59 43.56 -66.20
C GLN A 380 16.21 42.95 -67.56
N SER A 381 14.91 42.91 -67.93
CA SER A 381 14.44 42.38 -69.23
C SER A 381 13.86 43.44 -70.17
N ILE A 382 14.42 44.66 -70.16
CA ILE A 382 14.33 45.60 -71.29
C ILE A 382 15.62 45.48 -72.13
N GLN A 383 15.91 44.27 -72.57
CA GLN A 383 16.65 43.94 -73.78
C GLN A 383 16.78 42.41 -73.81
N ASN A 384 16.29 41.82 -74.89
CA ASN A 384 16.52 40.43 -75.28
C ASN A 384 15.73 39.37 -74.50
N ASN A 385 14.51 39.08 -74.97
CA ASN A 385 14.21 37.80 -75.64
C ASN A 385 12.69 37.58 -75.72
N SER A 386 12.16 37.77 -76.93
CA SER A 386 10.97 37.11 -77.41
C SER A 386 11.23 35.60 -77.51
N THR A 387 11.01 34.88 -76.42
CA THR A 387 10.86 33.41 -76.46
C THR A 387 9.39 33.08 -76.36
N PHE A 388 8.82 32.73 -77.52
CA PHE A 388 7.54 32.07 -77.68
C PHE A 388 7.49 30.81 -76.79
N ILE A 389 6.52 30.77 -75.89
CA ILE A 389 6.17 29.55 -75.15
C ILE A 389 5.20 28.77 -76.02
N ASP A 390 5.68 27.67 -76.58
CA ASP A 390 4.87 26.66 -77.26
C ASP A 390 4.11 25.86 -76.20
N ASN A 391 2.83 26.17 -76.01
CA ASN A 391 1.87 25.34 -75.29
C ASN A 391 0.53 25.36 -76.03
N LYS A 392 0.01 24.15 -76.28
CA LYS A 392 -1.23 23.84 -77.02
C LYS A 392 -2.36 24.86 -76.78
N PRO A 393 -2.95 25.45 -77.84
CA PRO A 393 -4.16 26.23 -77.71
C PRO A 393 -5.38 25.31 -77.61
N THR A 394 -6.06 25.35 -76.48
CA THR A 394 -7.46 24.95 -76.35
C THR A 394 -8.32 25.84 -77.24
N GLU A 395 -9.32 25.25 -77.88
CA GLU A 395 -10.16 25.78 -78.97
C GLU A 395 -10.69 27.22 -78.76
N ILE A 396 -9.95 28.22 -79.28
CA ILE A 396 -10.52 29.50 -79.71
C ILE A 396 -9.89 29.85 -81.06
N ARG A 397 -10.14 29.00 -82.06
CA ARG A 397 -9.91 29.34 -83.47
C ARG A 397 -11.23 29.25 -84.21
N LYS A 398 -11.95 30.38 -84.21
CA LYS A 398 -12.63 30.93 -85.39
C LYS A 398 -13.12 32.35 -85.05
N THR A 399 -12.81 33.28 -85.95
CA THR A 399 -13.37 34.64 -86.12
C THR A 399 -12.96 35.78 -85.17
N ILE A 400 -11.66 36.03 -84.97
CA ILE A 400 -11.20 37.40 -84.67
C ILE A 400 -9.93 37.68 -85.49
N SER A 401 -10.06 38.48 -86.55
CA SER A 401 -8.95 38.95 -87.38
C SER A 401 -8.51 40.32 -86.87
N ILE A 402 -7.65 40.35 -85.86
CA ILE A 402 -7.02 41.58 -85.35
C ILE A 402 -5.74 41.82 -86.17
N SER A 403 -5.48 43.05 -86.61
CA SER A 403 -4.21 43.38 -87.28
C SER A 403 -3.04 43.29 -86.30
N THR A 404 -1.87 42.91 -86.79
CA THR A 404 -0.64 42.85 -85.98
C THR A 404 -0.32 44.19 -85.31
N GLU A 405 -0.64 45.31 -85.96
CA GLU A 405 -0.49 46.67 -85.44
C GLU A 405 -1.40 46.93 -84.23
N THR A 406 -2.68 46.52 -84.31
CA THR A 406 -3.64 46.68 -83.19
C THR A 406 -3.27 45.79 -82.01
N GLU A 407 -2.76 44.58 -82.27
CA GLU A 407 -2.27 43.66 -81.26
C GLU A 407 -1.07 44.23 -80.50
N GLN A 408 -0.08 44.78 -81.21
CA GLN A 408 1.09 45.43 -80.60
C GLN A 408 0.70 46.69 -79.82
N TYR A 409 -0.21 47.51 -80.36
CA TYR A 409 -0.72 48.69 -79.68
C TYR A 409 -1.40 48.35 -78.34
N LEU A 410 -2.26 47.33 -78.33
CA LEU A 410 -2.93 46.86 -77.11
C LEU A 410 -1.94 46.28 -76.09
N LEU A 411 -0.92 45.56 -76.56
CA LEU A 411 0.11 45.03 -75.67
C LEU A 411 0.87 46.17 -74.95
N GLN A 412 1.26 47.22 -75.69
CA GLN A 412 1.92 48.39 -75.10
C GLN A 412 1.01 49.13 -74.10
N LYS A 413 -0.29 49.28 -74.42
CA LYS A 413 -1.26 49.91 -73.50
C LYS A 413 -1.49 49.07 -72.25
N ILE A 414 -1.53 47.74 -72.37
CA ILE A 414 -1.61 46.82 -71.22
C ILE A 414 -0.38 46.95 -70.34
N GLU A 415 0.83 47.00 -70.90
CA GLU A 415 2.07 47.21 -70.14
C GLU A 415 2.11 48.56 -69.42
N GLN A 416 1.59 49.63 -70.04
CA GLN A 416 1.45 50.93 -69.39
C GLN A 416 0.45 50.88 -68.24
N PHE A 417 -0.68 50.19 -68.45
CA PHE A 417 -1.72 50.00 -67.43
C PHE A 417 -1.21 49.20 -66.21
N GLU A 418 -0.38 48.17 -66.43
CA GLU A 418 0.26 47.37 -65.37
C GLU A 418 1.18 48.21 -64.46
N LYS A 419 1.76 49.29 -64.99
CA LYS A 419 2.61 50.24 -64.23
C LYS A 419 1.81 51.24 -63.40
N GLY A 420 0.56 51.51 -63.78
CA GLY A 420 -0.34 52.38 -63.05
C GLY A 420 -1.02 51.68 -61.87
N ASN A 421 -1.97 52.36 -61.23
CA ASN A 421 -2.82 51.78 -60.17
C ASN A 421 -4.31 51.86 -60.52
N ASP A 422 -4.68 52.18 -61.77
CA ASP A 422 -6.09 52.36 -62.17
C ASP A 422 -6.94 51.10 -61.94
N PHE A 423 -6.30 49.92 -61.97
CA PHE A 423 -6.95 48.66 -61.63
C PHE A 423 -7.44 48.60 -60.17
N THR A 424 -6.96 49.43 -59.23
CA THR A 424 -7.43 49.44 -57.84
C THR A 424 -8.77 50.15 -57.66
N GLU A 425 -9.40 50.62 -58.74
CA GLU A 425 -10.76 51.15 -58.67
C GLU A 425 -11.78 50.03 -58.31
N LYS A 426 -12.67 50.31 -57.34
CA LYS A 426 -13.66 49.33 -56.82
C LYS A 426 -14.58 48.75 -57.92
N SER A 427 -14.85 49.54 -58.95
CA SER A 427 -15.72 49.18 -60.09
C SER A 427 -14.98 49.30 -61.41
N PHE A 428 -13.76 48.76 -61.49
CA PHE A 428 -13.03 48.64 -62.76
C PHE A 428 -13.64 47.54 -63.62
N THR A 429 -14.22 47.92 -64.77
CA THR A 429 -14.95 47.01 -65.66
C THR A 429 -14.24 46.86 -67.00
N MET A 430 -14.57 45.80 -67.75
CA MET A 430 -14.07 45.62 -69.12
C MET A 430 -14.40 46.83 -70.01
N ALA A 431 -15.55 47.47 -69.81
CA ALA A 431 -15.94 48.67 -70.56
C ALA A 431 -14.99 49.86 -70.28
N LYS A 432 -14.53 50.02 -69.03
CA LYS A 432 -13.54 51.05 -68.69
C LYS A 432 -12.17 50.72 -69.28
N MET A 433 -11.75 49.46 -69.24
CA MET A 433 -10.50 49.03 -69.88
C MET A 433 -10.53 49.25 -71.40
N ALA A 434 -11.67 48.96 -72.03
CA ALA A 434 -11.92 49.23 -73.45
C ALA A 434 -11.79 50.71 -73.80
N ALA A 435 -12.40 51.59 -72.99
CA ALA A 435 -12.28 53.03 -73.17
C ALA A 435 -10.84 53.54 -72.97
N LEU A 436 -10.13 53.06 -71.94
CA LEU A 436 -8.74 53.45 -71.65
C LEU A 436 -7.77 53.02 -72.76
N MET A 437 -8.06 51.91 -73.42
CA MET A 437 -7.22 51.33 -74.47
C MET A 437 -7.66 51.73 -75.88
N ASP A 438 -8.72 52.54 -76.01
CA ASP A 438 -9.35 52.91 -77.29
C ASP A 438 -9.59 51.69 -78.20
N SER A 439 -10.21 50.65 -77.65
CA SER A 439 -10.43 49.38 -78.34
C SER A 439 -11.65 48.64 -77.80
N ASN A 440 -11.99 47.50 -78.40
CA ASN A 440 -13.14 46.71 -77.99
C ASN A 440 -12.78 45.59 -77.00
N ALA A 441 -13.76 45.20 -76.18
CA ALA A 441 -13.61 44.16 -75.15
C ALA A 441 -13.12 42.81 -75.70
N MET A 442 -13.50 42.49 -76.94
CA MET A 442 -13.13 41.24 -77.60
C MET A 442 -11.63 41.21 -77.94
N HIS A 443 -11.07 42.30 -78.47
CA HIS A 443 -9.65 42.43 -78.77
C HIS A 443 -8.81 42.40 -77.49
N ILE A 444 -9.24 43.11 -76.45
CA ILE A 444 -8.52 43.13 -75.16
C ILE A 444 -8.52 41.73 -74.53
N ASN A 445 -9.67 41.06 -74.48
CA ASN A 445 -9.75 39.72 -73.94
C ASN A 445 -8.92 38.72 -74.76
N TYR A 446 -8.88 38.85 -76.10
CA TYR A 446 -7.98 38.07 -76.94
C TYR A 446 -6.51 38.28 -76.57
N VAL A 447 -6.05 39.52 -76.45
CA VAL A 447 -4.66 39.85 -76.10
C VAL A 447 -4.32 39.36 -74.69
N LEU A 448 -5.21 39.53 -73.70
CA LEU A 448 -5.00 39.00 -72.34
C LEU A 448 -4.91 37.47 -72.32
N GLN A 449 -5.78 36.77 -73.06
CA GLN A 449 -5.70 35.31 -73.13
C GLN A 449 -4.45 34.84 -73.85
N LYS A 450 -4.07 35.49 -74.95
CA LYS A 450 -2.90 35.11 -75.75
C LYS A 450 -1.57 35.38 -75.03
N TYR A 451 -1.41 36.55 -74.42
CA TYR A 451 -0.12 36.98 -73.87
C TYR A 451 0.00 36.90 -72.35
N ARG A 452 -1.12 36.82 -71.63
CA ARG A 452 -1.15 36.68 -70.16
C ARG A 452 -1.80 35.38 -69.69
N GLY A 453 -2.41 34.60 -70.59
CA GLY A 453 -3.08 33.34 -70.28
C GLY A 453 -4.29 33.49 -69.36
N LYS A 454 -4.90 34.69 -69.29
CA LYS A 454 -5.87 35.06 -68.25
C LYS A 454 -7.14 35.66 -68.82
N THR A 455 -8.25 35.40 -68.14
CA THR A 455 -9.48 36.17 -68.35
C THR A 455 -9.29 37.57 -67.77
N PHE A 456 -10.06 38.56 -68.24
CA PHE A 456 -10.05 39.90 -67.67
C PHE A 456 -10.23 39.92 -66.15
N THR A 457 -11.17 39.10 -65.64
CA THR A 457 -11.45 39.04 -64.20
C THR A 457 -10.25 38.51 -63.43
N ASP A 458 -9.64 37.42 -63.90
CA ASP A 458 -8.45 36.84 -63.24
C ASP A 458 -7.25 37.79 -63.33
N TYR A 459 -7.07 38.43 -64.49
CA TYR A 459 -6.01 39.41 -64.72
C TYR A 459 -6.10 40.62 -63.77
N ILE A 460 -7.27 41.26 -63.66
CA ILE A 460 -7.46 42.39 -62.74
C ILE A 460 -7.30 41.96 -61.28
N ASN A 461 -7.83 40.79 -60.91
CA ASN A 461 -7.70 40.29 -59.55
C ASN A 461 -6.24 40.03 -59.17
N GLU A 462 -5.46 39.42 -60.06
CA GLU A 462 -4.03 39.22 -59.83
C GLU A 462 -3.28 40.54 -59.65
N LEU A 463 -3.55 41.55 -60.49
CA LEU A 463 -2.94 42.88 -60.33
C LEU A 463 -3.27 43.49 -58.97
N LYS A 464 -4.53 43.40 -58.53
CA LYS A 464 -4.97 43.86 -57.20
C LYS A 464 -4.27 43.11 -56.06
N ILE A 465 -4.14 41.78 -56.17
CA ILE A 465 -3.43 40.97 -55.17
C ILE A 465 -1.93 41.32 -55.13
N ASN A 466 -1.28 41.43 -56.28
CA ASN A 466 0.13 41.80 -56.36
C ASN A 466 0.38 43.20 -55.79
N TYR A 467 -0.54 44.14 -56.03
CA TYR A 467 -0.48 45.48 -55.43
C TYR A 467 -0.56 45.44 -53.90
N ILE A 468 -1.52 44.73 -53.32
CA ILE A 468 -1.64 44.68 -51.86
C ILE A 468 -0.47 43.92 -51.22
N VAL A 469 0.03 42.87 -51.85
CA VAL A 469 1.22 42.13 -51.38
C VAL A 469 2.44 43.05 -51.34
N ARG A 470 2.66 43.80 -52.42
CA ARG A 470 3.72 44.82 -52.51
C ARG A 470 3.60 45.86 -51.40
N LEU A 471 2.38 46.35 -51.16
CA LEU A 471 2.12 47.34 -50.11
C LEU A 471 2.47 46.78 -48.73
N LEU A 472 2.07 45.55 -48.43
CA LEU A 472 2.32 44.87 -47.15
C LEU A 472 3.79 44.53 -46.92
N ILE A 473 4.52 44.12 -47.98
CA ILE A 473 5.96 43.81 -47.88
C ILE A 473 6.77 45.09 -47.68
N ASN A 474 6.49 46.15 -48.45
CA ASN A 474 7.33 47.34 -48.48
C ASN A 474 6.99 48.36 -47.38
N ASN A 475 5.79 48.29 -46.79
CA ASN A 475 5.32 49.27 -45.82
C ASN A 475 4.75 48.56 -44.57
N PRO A 476 5.58 48.28 -43.55
CA PRO A 476 5.17 47.53 -42.36
C PRO A 476 3.97 48.11 -41.60
N GLN A 477 3.72 49.42 -41.71
CA GLN A 477 2.56 50.08 -41.09
C GLN A 477 1.22 49.48 -41.54
N TYR A 478 1.15 48.92 -42.75
CA TYR A 478 -0.09 48.33 -43.29
C TYR A 478 -0.40 46.95 -42.70
N LEU A 479 0.55 46.30 -42.02
CA LEU A 479 0.33 45.03 -41.31
C LEU A 479 -0.67 45.19 -40.15
N ASN A 480 -0.70 46.37 -39.52
CA ASN A 480 -1.58 46.66 -38.39
C ASN A 480 -3.02 47.05 -38.81
N TYR A 481 -3.32 47.15 -40.11
CA TYR A 481 -4.65 47.51 -40.57
C TYR A 481 -5.61 46.32 -40.62
N LYS A 482 -6.89 46.58 -40.36
CA LYS A 482 -7.96 45.59 -40.50
C LYS A 482 -8.02 45.10 -41.95
N ILE A 483 -8.23 43.80 -42.15
CA ILE A 483 -8.29 43.22 -43.51
C ILE A 483 -9.40 43.84 -44.36
N SER A 484 -10.48 44.33 -43.75
CA SER A 484 -11.52 45.10 -44.44
C SER A 484 -10.96 46.36 -45.12
N TYR A 485 -10.05 47.07 -44.44
CA TYR A 485 -9.40 48.26 -44.96
C TYR A 485 -8.40 47.94 -46.08
N LEU A 486 -7.63 46.85 -45.92
CA LEU A 486 -6.71 46.37 -46.97
C LEU A 486 -7.46 45.94 -48.24
N SER A 487 -8.63 45.31 -48.07
CA SER A 487 -9.54 45.00 -49.17
C SER A 487 -10.01 46.25 -49.91
N ASP A 488 -10.33 47.32 -49.19
CA ASP A 488 -10.76 48.59 -49.77
C ASP A 488 -9.62 49.24 -50.58
N ILE A 489 -8.40 49.27 -50.04
CA ILE A 489 -7.21 49.80 -50.72
C ILE A 489 -6.88 49.01 -51.98
N ALA A 490 -7.01 47.68 -51.92
CA ALA A 490 -6.80 46.81 -53.08
C ALA A 490 -7.90 46.93 -54.16
N GLY A 491 -8.97 47.70 -53.90
CA GLY A 491 -10.05 47.91 -54.85
C GLY A 491 -11.09 46.80 -54.90
N PHE A 492 -11.25 46.00 -53.84
CA PHE A 492 -12.33 45.03 -53.75
C PHE A 492 -13.55 45.63 -53.08
N SER A 493 -14.73 45.38 -53.64
CA SER A 493 -16.00 45.82 -53.05
C SER A 493 -16.45 44.97 -51.86
N ASN A 494 -15.89 43.78 -51.69
CA ASN A 494 -16.25 42.84 -50.63
C ASN A 494 -15.00 42.15 -50.06
N HIS A 495 -14.79 42.32 -48.75
CA HIS A 495 -13.67 41.72 -48.02
C HIS A 495 -13.64 40.18 -48.05
N SER A 496 -14.80 39.51 -48.09
CA SER A 496 -14.87 38.05 -48.24
C SER A 496 -14.35 37.61 -49.60
N ARG A 497 -14.69 38.35 -50.66
CA ARG A 497 -14.18 38.10 -52.03
C ARG A 497 -12.69 38.35 -52.11
N PHE A 498 -12.20 39.43 -51.50
CA PHE A 498 -10.77 39.70 -51.36
C PHE A 498 -10.05 38.52 -50.69
N THR A 499 -10.54 38.05 -49.54
CA THR A 499 -9.92 36.95 -48.80
C THR A 499 -9.86 35.66 -49.61
N GLN A 500 -10.95 35.33 -50.33
CA GLN A 500 -11.01 34.14 -51.18
C GLN A 500 -10.01 34.23 -52.33
N ILE A 501 -9.95 35.38 -53.01
CA ILE A 501 -9.04 35.60 -54.14
C ILE A 501 -7.59 35.64 -53.66
N PHE A 502 -7.29 36.35 -52.58
CA PHE A 502 -5.96 36.39 -51.97
C PHE A 502 -5.47 34.97 -51.62
N LYS A 503 -6.34 34.15 -51.02
CA LYS A 503 -6.04 32.75 -50.71
C LYS A 503 -5.91 31.88 -51.95
N LYS A 504 -6.68 32.14 -53.00
CA LYS A 504 -6.58 31.44 -54.30
C LYS A 504 -5.23 31.71 -54.97
N GLU A 505 -4.82 32.99 -55.01
CA GLU A 505 -3.58 33.41 -55.68
C GLU A 505 -2.31 33.04 -54.90
N LEU A 506 -2.33 33.13 -53.56
CA LEU A 506 -1.12 32.96 -52.72
C LEU A 506 -1.13 31.68 -51.88
N GLY A 507 -2.25 30.96 -51.85
CA GLY A 507 -2.41 29.73 -51.05
C GLY A 507 -2.45 29.95 -49.53
N VAL A 508 -2.45 31.19 -49.04
CA VAL A 508 -2.56 31.58 -47.62
C VAL A 508 -3.59 32.70 -47.47
N SER A 509 -4.28 32.78 -46.33
CA SER A 509 -5.20 33.89 -46.09
C SER A 509 -4.44 35.21 -45.82
N PRO A 510 -5.10 36.38 -46.01
CA PRO A 510 -4.49 37.67 -45.68
C PRO A 510 -3.99 37.75 -44.22
N SER A 511 -4.75 37.19 -43.28
CA SER A 511 -4.38 37.17 -41.86
C SER A 511 -3.12 36.33 -41.60
N GLU A 512 -3.06 35.11 -42.16
CA GLU A 512 -1.87 34.25 -42.07
C GLU A 512 -0.63 34.90 -42.68
N PHE A 513 -0.81 35.59 -43.82
CA PHE A 513 0.27 36.32 -44.49
C PHE A 513 0.79 37.48 -43.64
N ILE A 514 -0.09 38.29 -43.07
CA ILE A 514 0.27 39.42 -42.19
C ILE A 514 0.99 38.91 -40.94
N SER A 515 0.43 37.93 -40.22
CA SER A 515 1.05 37.40 -39.01
C SER A 515 2.43 36.81 -39.27
N GLY A 516 2.66 36.20 -40.44
CA GLY A 516 4.00 35.73 -40.79
C GLY A 516 4.99 36.84 -41.15
N LEU A 517 4.53 37.93 -41.77
CA LEU A 517 5.37 39.13 -41.99
C LEU A 517 5.71 39.83 -40.66
N GLU A 518 4.76 39.93 -39.72
CA GLU A 518 4.99 40.47 -38.37
C GLU A 518 6.03 39.64 -37.59
N ALA A 519 5.91 38.31 -37.64
CA ALA A 519 6.86 37.41 -37.01
C ALA A 519 8.29 37.53 -37.59
N LYS A 520 8.40 37.89 -38.87
CA LYS A 520 9.68 38.13 -39.55
C LYS A 520 10.28 39.48 -39.19
N ASN A 521 9.47 40.53 -39.09
CA ASN A 521 9.94 41.86 -38.68
C ASN A 521 10.44 41.86 -37.22
N THR A 522 9.78 41.13 -36.33
CA THR A 522 10.20 40.99 -34.92
C THR A 522 11.44 40.12 -34.70
N THR A 523 11.86 39.29 -35.68
CA THR A 523 13.12 38.52 -35.59
C THR A 523 14.33 39.26 -36.18
N ASN A 524 14.12 40.36 -36.91
CA ASN A 524 15.16 41.18 -37.53
C ASN A 524 15.33 42.56 -36.86
N SER A 525 14.57 42.86 -35.80
CA SER A 525 14.76 44.01 -34.90
C SER A 525 15.48 43.53 -33.64
#